data_AF-A0A2G9TY65-F1
#
_entry.id   AF-A0A2G9TY65-F1
#
_cell.length_a   1.000
_cell.length_b   1.000
_cell.length_c   1.000
_cell.angle_alpha   90.00
_cell.angle_beta   90.00
_cell.angle_gamma   90.00
#
_symmetry.space_group_name_H-M   'P 1'
#
loop_
_entity.id
_entity.type
_entity.pdbx_description
1 polymer ?
#
loop_
_entity_poly.entity_id
_entity_poly.type
_entity_poly.pdbx_seq_one_letter_code
_entity_poly.pdbx_strand_id
1 'polypeptide(L)'
;RRAESSAKKYKRYQLCLELFKTEVNCLKASDFLVRVFEENVYLPTEANDIMFGVYGLMRKAHDKIVQRMGQVLDTWNDHSTVGDIFVEESPLLIEAYTPYFHALETSLQYLKENRKKNAKFNAFIVEKERDRSLGKQKVDYLLNIPFQQITSRIPASLKEIRNQTTTLDPDFEPLGDAISVIDRMLV
;
A
#
# COMPACT_ATOMS: atom_id res chain seq x y z
N ARG A 1 37.08 -0.84 3.06
CA ARG A 1 36.77 0.23 2.07
C ARG A 1 35.99 -0.27 0.84
N ARG A 2 36.54 -1.04 -0.12
CA ARG A 2 35.76 -1.55 -1.28
C ARG A 2 34.71 -2.61 -0.92
N ALA A 3 35.05 -3.58 -0.07
CA ALA A 3 34.12 -4.63 0.37
C ALA A 3 32.93 -4.06 1.18
N GLU A 4 33.17 -3.08 2.06
CA GLU A 4 32.12 -2.39 2.83
C GLU A 4 31.19 -1.58 1.93
N SER A 5 31.71 -0.94 0.88
CA SER A 5 30.90 -0.22 -0.11
C SER A 5 29.99 -1.18 -0.88
N SER A 6 30.49 -2.34 -1.29
CA SER A 6 29.69 -3.38 -1.96
C SER A 6 28.63 -3.98 -1.04
N ALA A 7 28.94 -4.22 0.23
CA ALA A 7 28.00 -4.77 1.20
C ALA A 7 26.86 -3.79 1.53
N LYS A 8 27.16 -2.49 1.65
CA LYS A 8 26.14 -1.45 1.85
C LYS A 8 25.21 -1.31 0.64
N LYS A 9 25.75 -1.31 -0.58
CA LYS A 9 24.94 -1.29 -1.82
C LYS A 9 24.00 -2.49 -1.91
N TYR A 10 24.51 -3.68 -1.61
CA TYR A 10 23.69 -4.89 -1.54
C TYR A 10 22.58 -4.77 -0.48
N LYS A 11 22.89 -4.23 0.70
CA LYS A 11 21.89 -4.02 1.76
C LYS A 11 20.81 -3.02 1.35
N ARG A 12 21.15 -1.90 0.69
CA ARG A 12 20.19 -0.93 0.16
C ARG A 12 19.21 -1.59 -0.82
N TYR A 13 19.73 -2.36 -1.79
CA TYR A 13 18.90 -3.12 -2.73
C TYR A 13 17.92 -4.07 -2.00
N GLN A 14 18.40 -4.82 -1.00
CA GLN A 14 17.55 -5.73 -0.23
C GLN A 14 16.42 -4.98 0.50
N LEU A 15 16.71 -3.82 1.10
CA LEU A 15 15.69 -2.99 1.76
C LEU A 15 14.66 -2.46 0.76
N CYS A 16 15.08 -2.02 -0.42
CA CYS A 16 14.16 -1.61 -1.48
C CYS A 16 13.29 -2.77 -1.96
N LEU A 17 13.85 -3.98 -2.06
CA LEU A 17 13.12 -5.19 -2.43
C LEU A 17 12.10 -5.60 -1.35
N GLU A 18 12.44 -5.42 -0.06
CA GLU A 18 11.51 -5.63 1.05
C GLU A 18 10.34 -4.63 1.01
N LEU A 19 10.62 -3.33 0.83
CA LEU A 19 9.60 -2.30 0.64
C LEU A 19 8.69 -2.65 -0.55
N PHE A 20 9.27 -3.00 -1.69
CA PHE A 20 8.52 -3.40 -2.88
C PHE A 20 7.58 -4.58 -2.63
N LYS A 21 8.01 -5.61 -1.88
CA LYS A 21 7.13 -6.73 -1.49
C LYS A 21 5.96 -6.26 -0.64
N THR A 22 6.15 -5.28 0.24
CA THR A 22 5.06 -4.71 1.04
C THR A 22 4.08 -3.90 0.18
N GLU A 23 4.57 -3.14 -0.80
CA GLU A 23 3.74 -2.42 -1.77
C GLU A 23 2.91 -3.38 -2.62
N VAL A 24 3.52 -4.46 -3.14
CA VAL A 24 2.81 -5.52 -3.86
C VAL A 24 1.71 -6.15 -2.99
N ASN A 25 1.96 -6.34 -1.70
CA ASN A 25 0.96 -6.86 -0.78
C ASN A 25 -0.21 -5.86 -0.58
N CYS A 26 0.07 -4.57 -0.46
CA CYS A 26 -0.95 -3.52 -0.36
C CYS A 26 -1.80 -3.45 -1.64
N LEU A 27 -1.16 -3.51 -2.81
CA LEU A 27 -1.83 -3.53 -4.10
C LEU A 27 -2.75 -4.75 -4.24
N LYS A 28 -2.28 -5.95 -3.88
CA LYS A 28 -3.09 -7.18 -3.91
C LYS A 28 -4.33 -7.07 -3.02
N ALA A 29 -4.19 -6.50 -1.82
CA ALA A 29 -5.31 -6.27 -0.93
C ALA A 29 -6.31 -5.27 -1.54
N SER A 30 -5.82 -4.15 -2.07
CA SER A 30 -6.65 -3.12 -2.69
C SER A 30 -7.39 -3.64 -3.93
N ASP A 31 -6.71 -4.41 -4.79
CA ASP A 31 -7.30 -5.04 -5.96
C ASP A 31 -8.40 -6.03 -5.58
N PHE A 32 -8.19 -6.84 -4.55
CA PHE A 32 -9.23 -7.73 -4.04
C PHE A 32 -10.43 -6.97 -3.49
N LEU A 33 -10.23 -5.89 -2.74
CA LEU A 33 -11.32 -5.08 -2.20
C LEU A 33 -12.14 -4.41 -3.30
N VAL A 34 -11.49 -3.98 -4.39
CA VAL A 34 -12.18 -3.52 -5.60
C VAL A 34 -13.01 -4.64 -6.23
N ARG A 35 -12.49 -5.86 -6.34
CA ARG A 35 -13.28 -7.01 -6.84
C ARG A 35 -14.46 -7.33 -5.93
N VAL A 36 -14.27 -7.29 -4.60
CA VAL A 36 -15.37 -7.46 -3.63
C VAL A 36 -16.45 -6.40 -3.83
N PHE A 37 -16.06 -5.14 -4.06
CA PHE A 37 -16.98 -4.05 -4.37
C PHE A 37 -17.78 -4.34 -5.65
N GLU A 38 -17.11 -4.68 -6.75
CA GLU A 38 -17.72 -4.92 -8.06
C GLU A 38 -18.66 -6.14 -8.07
N GLU A 39 -18.34 -7.18 -7.32
CA GLU A 39 -19.09 -8.44 -7.29
C GLU A 39 -20.20 -8.47 -6.22
N ASN A 40 -20.25 -7.48 -5.32
CA ASN A 40 -21.23 -7.45 -4.25
C ASN A 40 -22.60 -7.00 -4.75
N VAL A 41 -23.49 -7.97 -4.96
CA VAL A 41 -24.89 -7.74 -5.35
C VAL A 41 -25.88 -7.82 -4.17
N TYR A 42 -25.38 -8.01 -2.95
CA TYR A 42 -26.21 -8.33 -1.78
C TYR A 42 -26.59 -7.11 -0.94
N LEU A 43 -26.02 -5.95 -1.23
CA LEU A 43 -26.25 -4.70 -0.53
C LEU A 43 -26.64 -3.59 -1.52
N PRO A 44 -27.36 -2.56 -1.04
CA PRO A 44 -27.53 -1.32 -1.81
C PRO A 44 -26.19 -0.69 -2.17
N THR A 45 -26.14 0.00 -3.30
CA THR A 45 -24.93 0.64 -3.83
C THR A 45 -24.31 1.58 -2.80
N GLU A 46 -25.11 2.36 -2.09
CA GLU A 46 -24.63 3.32 -1.09
C GLU A 46 -23.91 2.63 0.07
N ALA A 47 -24.43 1.49 0.54
CA ALA A 47 -23.80 0.72 1.61
C ALA A 47 -22.51 0.05 1.14
N ASN A 48 -22.45 -0.37 -0.12
CA ASN A 48 -21.26 -0.95 -0.73
C ASN A 48 -20.17 0.11 -0.94
N ASP A 49 -20.55 1.30 -1.42
CA ASP A 49 -19.68 2.46 -1.61
C ASP A 49 -19.04 2.90 -0.29
N ILE A 50 -19.83 2.99 0.79
CA ILE A 50 -19.31 3.33 2.12
C ILE A 50 -18.21 2.37 2.56
N MET A 51 -18.36 1.07 2.31
CA MET A 51 -17.39 0.06 2.78
C MET A 51 -16.17 -0.08 1.88
N PHE A 52 -16.35 0.02 0.57
CA PHE A 52 -15.30 -0.39 -0.38
C PHE A 52 -15.00 0.65 -1.49
N GLY A 53 -15.79 1.71 -1.63
CA GLY A 53 -15.65 2.67 -2.74
C GLY A 53 -14.30 3.39 -2.76
N VAL A 54 -13.67 3.58 -1.60
CA VAL A 54 -12.37 4.26 -1.47
C VAL A 54 -11.18 3.44 -2.01
N TYR A 55 -11.32 2.12 -2.20
CA TYR A 55 -10.19 1.27 -2.60
C TYR A 55 -9.85 1.34 -4.09
N GLY A 56 -10.73 1.91 -4.94
CA GLY A 56 -10.43 2.13 -6.36
C GLY A 56 -9.24 3.07 -6.57
N LEU A 57 -9.24 4.22 -5.89
CA LEU A 57 -8.12 5.16 -5.90
C LEU A 57 -6.89 4.59 -5.20
N MET A 58 -7.09 3.84 -4.11
CA MET A 58 -6.01 3.15 -3.40
C MET A 58 -5.25 2.18 -4.31
N ARG A 59 -5.98 1.33 -5.02
CA ARG A 59 -5.43 0.39 -6.01
C ARG A 59 -4.63 1.13 -7.07
N LYS A 60 -5.17 2.23 -7.62
CA LYS A 60 -4.50 3.03 -8.66
C LYS A 60 -3.19 3.65 -8.15
N ALA A 61 -3.17 4.16 -6.91
CA ALA A 61 -1.97 4.74 -6.31
C ALA A 61 -0.85 3.70 -6.15
N HIS A 62 -1.17 2.56 -5.52
CA HIS A 62 -0.17 1.51 -5.30
C HIS A 62 0.23 0.77 -6.57
N ASP A 63 -0.64 0.67 -7.58
CA ASP A 63 -0.29 0.07 -8.88
C ASP A 63 0.86 0.84 -9.55
N LYS A 64 0.78 2.17 -9.58
CA LYS A 64 1.85 3.00 -10.12
C LYS A 64 3.16 2.87 -9.35
N ILE A 65 3.10 2.87 -8.02
CA ILE A 65 4.30 2.69 -7.17
C ILE A 65 4.93 1.33 -7.46
N VAL A 66 4.14 0.26 -7.47
CA VAL A 66 4.62 -1.10 -7.77
C VAL A 66 5.23 -1.17 -9.18
N GLN A 67 4.58 -0.63 -10.20
CA GLN A 67 5.11 -0.65 -11.57
C GLN A 67 6.46 0.05 -11.67
N ARG A 68 6.58 1.25 -11.09
CA ARG A 68 7.83 2.03 -11.12
C ARG A 68 8.94 1.39 -10.30
N MET A 69 8.63 0.93 -9.09
CA MET A 69 9.61 0.23 -8.26
C MET A 69 10.10 -1.05 -8.93
N GLY A 70 9.19 -1.81 -9.57
CA GLY A 70 9.55 -3.01 -10.34
C GLY A 70 10.56 -2.71 -11.45
N GLN A 71 10.32 -1.66 -12.25
CA GLN A 71 11.24 -1.24 -13.31
C GLN A 71 12.63 -0.86 -12.77
N VAL A 72 12.68 -0.10 -11.67
CA VAL A 72 13.94 0.27 -11.02
C VAL A 72 14.68 -0.95 -10.48
N LEU A 73 13.97 -1.88 -9.82
CA LEU A 73 14.58 -3.07 -9.23
C LEU A 73 15.06 -4.08 -10.28
N ASP A 74 14.38 -4.18 -11.43
CA ASP A 74 14.77 -5.07 -12.52
C ASP A 74 16.06 -4.62 -13.22
N THR A 75 16.33 -3.32 -13.24
CA THR A 75 17.52 -2.70 -13.87
C THR A 75 18.49 -2.07 -12.87
N TRP A 76 18.47 -2.58 -11.63
CA TRP A 76 19.17 -1.98 -10.49
C TRP A 76 20.66 -1.72 -10.76
N ASN A 77 21.10 -0.50 -10.46
CA ASN A 77 22.48 -0.06 -10.59
C ASN A 77 22.79 1.08 -9.61
N ASP A 78 24.01 1.61 -9.64
CA ASP A 78 24.49 2.64 -8.73
C ASP A 78 23.75 3.99 -8.84
N HIS A 79 22.99 4.21 -9.91
CA HIS A 79 22.18 5.41 -10.14
C HIS A 79 20.68 5.19 -9.93
N SER A 80 20.27 3.99 -9.52
CA SER A 80 18.86 3.71 -9.22
C SER A 80 18.37 4.56 -8.06
N THR A 81 17.16 5.11 -8.19
CA THR A 81 16.48 5.89 -7.14
C THR A 81 15.09 5.32 -6.91
N VAL A 82 14.63 5.34 -5.66
CA VAL A 82 13.26 4.92 -5.30
C VAL A 82 12.51 6.00 -4.53
N GLY A 83 13.21 6.99 -3.96
CA GLY A 83 12.58 8.08 -3.23
C GLY A 83 11.71 8.96 -4.13
N ASP A 84 12.18 9.23 -5.35
CA ASP A 84 11.48 10.04 -6.36
C ASP A 84 10.10 9.48 -6.69
N ILE A 85 9.94 8.15 -6.70
CA ILE A 85 8.66 7.48 -6.95
C ILE A 85 7.59 7.94 -5.97
N PHE A 86 7.92 8.01 -4.67
CA PHE A 86 6.96 8.42 -3.63
C PHE A 86 6.67 9.92 -3.68
N VAL A 87 7.65 10.74 -4.06
CA VAL A 87 7.44 12.18 -4.26
C VAL A 87 6.48 12.42 -5.42
N GLU A 88 6.73 11.77 -6.56
CA GLU A 88 5.94 11.94 -7.78
C GLU A 88 4.51 11.37 -7.66
N GLU A 89 4.33 10.24 -6.97
CA GLU A 89 3.01 9.65 -6.76
C GLU A 89 2.25 10.23 -5.55
N SER A 90 2.87 11.15 -4.79
CA SER A 90 2.25 11.76 -3.62
C SER A 90 0.89 12.42 -3.85
N PRO A 91 0.62 13.12 -4.98
CA PRO A 91 -0.71 13.70 -5.19
C PRO A 91 -1.80 12.63 -5.25
N LEU A 92 -1.49 11.49 -5.87
CA LEU A 92 -2.43 10.36 -5.99
C LEU A 92 -2.59 9.61 -4.67
N LEU A 93 -1.51 9.48 -3.89
CA LEU A 93 -1.61 8.96 -2.53
C LEU A 93 -2.49 9.87 -1.66
N ILE A 94 -2.35 11.19 -1.74
CA ILE A 94 -3.21 12.15 -0.99
C ILE A 94 -4.67 11.96 -1.40
N GLU A 95 -4.94 11.97 -2.71
CA GLU A 95 -6.28 11.79 -3.26
C GLU A 95 -6.94 10.49 -2.77
N ALA A 96 -6.17 9.39 -2.67
CA ALA A 96 -6.65 8.10 -2.20
C ALA A 96 -6.82 8.03 -0.67
N TYR A 97 -5.86 8.54 0.10
CA TYR A 97 -5.80 8.33 1.54
C TYR A 97 -6.63 9.32 2.35
N THR A 98 -6.85 10.55 1.87
CA THR A 98 -7.70 11.53 2.56
C THR A 98 -9.14 11.03 2.78
N PRO A 99 -9.90 10.57 1.77
CA PRO A 99 -11.23 10.02 2.01
C PRO A 99 -11.19 8.68 2.76
N TYR A 100 -10.15 7.88 2.54
CA TYR A 100 -9.98 6.60 3.22
C TYR A 100 -9.88 6.75 4.75
N PHE A 101 -9.07 7.68 5.26
CA PHE A 101 -8.95 7.89 6.70
C PHE A 101 -10.28 8.29 7.34
N HIS A 102 -11.10 9.08 6.66
CA HIS A 102 -12.44 9.44 7.14
C HIS A 102 -13.43 8.27 7.08
N ALA A 103 -13.26 7.35 6.11
CA ALA A 103 -14.21 6.28 5.86
C ALA A 103 -13.89 4.97 6.60
N LEU A 104 -12.63 4.73 7.01
CA LEU A 104 -12.18 3.40 7.47
C LEU A 104 -12.98 2.86 8.67
N GLU A 105 -13.17 3.65 9.72
CA GLU A 105 -13.92 3.23 10.90
C GLU A 105 -15.37 2.88 10.55
N THR A 106 -16.02 3.76 9.78
CA THR A 106 -17.38 3.55 9.28
C THR A 106 -17.47 2.30 8.40
N SER A 107 -16.48 2.08 7.53
CA SER A 107 -16.40 0.90 6.65
C SER A 107 -16.37 -0.40 7.44
N LEU A 108 -15.52 -0.46 8.48
CA LEU A 108 -15.41 -1.62 9.37
C LEU A 108 -16.70 -1.89 10.14
N GLN A 109 -17.33 -0.84 10.65
CA GLN A 109 -18.61 -0.95 11.35
C GLN A 109 -19.72 -1.43 10.42
N TYR A 110 -19.82 -0.87 9.21
CA TYR A 110 -20.80 -1.28 8.21
C TYR A 110 -20.60 -2.73 7.78
N LEU A 111 -19.35 -3.17 7.58
CA LEU A 111 -19.04 -4.56 7.26
C LEU A 111 -19.58 -5.49 8.35
N LYS A 112 -19.27 -5.19 9.62
CA LYS A 112 -19.72 -5.99 10.76
C LYS A 112 -21.24 -6.05 10.87
N GLU A 113 -21.91 -4.91 10.72
CA GLU A 113 -23.36 -4.83 10.81
C GLU A 113 -24.07 -5.56 9.67
N ASN A 114 -23.63 -5.35 8.43
CA ASN A 114 -24.25 -5.98 7.27
C ASN A 114 -24.03 -7.50 7.28
N ARG A 115 -22.87 -7.99 7.75
CA ARG A 115 -22.66 -9.43 7.96
C ARG A 115 -23.62 -10.02 9.00
N LYS A 116 -23.97 -9.26 10.05
CA LYS A 116 -24.94 -9.70 11.07
C LYS A 116 -26.38 -9.67 10.54
N LYS A 117 -26.73 -8.64 9.76
CA LYS A 117 -28.11 -8.36 9.30
C LYS A 117 -28.48 -9.14 8.04
N ASN A 118 -27.51 -9.50 7.18
CA ASN A 118 -27.76 -10.13 5.89
C ASN A 118 -26.93 -11.42 5.72
N ALA A 119 -27.61 -12.56 5.83
CA ALA A 119 -26.98 -13.88 5.73
C ALA A 119 -26.36 -14.16 4.35
N LYS A 120 -26.96 -13.65 3.26
CA LYS A 120 -26.43 -13.82 1.90
C LYS A 120 -25.12 -13.04 1.72
N PHE A 121 -25.10 -11.79 2.18
CA PHE A 121 -23.87 -10.99 2.21
C PHE A 121 -22.79 -11.64 3.08
N ASN A 122 -23.14 -12.17 4.26
CA ASN A 122 -22.16 -12.88 5.08
C ASN A 122 -21.60 -14.12 4.38
N ALA A 123 -22.44 -14.92 3.70
CA ALA A 123 -22.00 -16.07 2.94
C ALA A 123 -21.04 -15.67 1.80
N PHE A 124 -21.38 -14.61 1.07
CA PHE A 124 -20.51 -14.01 0.05
C PHE A 124 -19.15 -13.59 0.62
N ILE A 125 -19.11 -12.85 1.73
CA ILE A 125 -17.83 -12.45 2.33
C ILE A 125 -17.04 -13.68 2.81
N VAL A 126 -17.69 -14.67 3.45
CA VAL A 126 -17.03 -15.92 3.86
C VAL A 126 -16.44 -16.67 2.67
N GLU A 127 -17.11 -16.65 1.52
CA GLU A 127 -16.58 -17.21 0.28
C GLU A 127 -15.34 -16.46 -0.19
N LYS A 128 -15.38 -15.12 -0.21
CA LYS A 128 -14.23 -14.28 -0.60
C LYS A 128 -13.03 -14.46 0.33
N GLU A 129 -13.25 -14.62 1.63
CA GLU A 129 -12.21 -14.91 2.63
C GLU A 129 -11.52 -16.28 2.44
N ARG A 130 -12.07 -17.18 1.61
CA ARG A 130 -11.42 -18.47 1.29
C ARG A 130 -10.39 -18.36 0.17
N ASP A 131 -10.25 -17.19 -0.46
CA ASP A 131 -9.26 -16.97 -1.51
C ASP A 131 -7.84 -17.24 -0.98
N ARG A 132 -7.18 -18.22 -1.60
CA ARG A 132 -5.83 -18.64 -1.20
C ARG A 132 -4.76 -17.63 -1.62
N SER A 133 -5.03 -16.80 -2.63
CA SER A 133 -4.08 -15.80 -3.13
C SER A 133 -3.76 -14.71 -2.10
N LEU A 134 -4.62 -14.54 -1.10
CA LEU A 134 -4.49 -13.57 0.00
C LEU A 134 -4.22 -14.25 1.35
N GLY A 135 -3.80 -15.51 1.35
CA GLY A 135 -3.49 -16.24 2.59
C GLY A 135 -4.71 -16.51 3.48
N LYS A 136 -5.93 -16.54 2.92
CA LYS A 136 -7.19 -16.74 3.66
C LYS A 136 -7.42 -15.69 4.77
N GLN A 137 -7.00 -14.46 4.51
CA GLN A 137 -7.20 -13.35 5.42
C GLN A 137 -8.67 -12.92 5.47
N LYS A 138 -9.06 -12.38 6.62
CA LYS A 138 -10.40 -11.84 6.83
C LYS A 138 -10.54 -10.47 6.16
N VAL A 139 -11.74 -10.14 5.68
CA VAL A 139 -11.93 -8.86 4.95
C VAL A 139 -11.68 -7.66 5.85
N ASP A 140 -12.04 -7.71 7.13
CA ASP A 140 -11.73 -6.66 8.11
C ASP A 140 -10.21 -6.41 8.26
N TYR A 141 -9.40 -7.46 8.22
CA TYR A 141 -7.94 -7.33 8.19
C TYR A 141 -7.47 -6.66 6.88
N LEU A 142 -8.00 -7.12 5.74
CA LEU A 142 -7.62 -6.58 4.41
C LEU A 142 -7.96 -5.09 4.30
N LEU A 143 -9.10 -4.64 4.85
CA LEU A 143 -9.49 -3.24 4.89
C LEU A 143 -8.45 -2.34 5.60
N ASN A 144 -7.71 -2.89 6.56
CA ASN A 144 -6.68 -2.19 7.35
C ASN A 144 -5.27 -2.24 6.74
N ILE A 145 -5.02 -3.04 5.69
CA ILE A 145 -3.70 -3.14 5.08
C ILE A 145 -3.21 -1.78 4.55
N PRO A 146 -4.01 -1.00 3.79
CA PRO A 146 -3.54 0.30 3.31
C PRO A 146 -3.20 1.28 4.43
N PHE A 147 -3.98 1.29 5.52
CA PHE A 147 -3.67 2.07 6.72
C PHE A 147 -2.29 1.71 7.27
N GLN A 148 -2.01 0.42 7.50
CA GLN A 148 -0.71 -0.04 8.00
C GLN A 148 0.43 0.27 7.02
N GLN A 149 0.16 0.19 5.71
CA GLN A 149 1.14 0.46 4.68
C GLN A 149 1.62 1.92 4.75
N ILE A 150 0.69 2.88 4.72
CA ILE A 150 1.02 4.31 4.69
C ILE A 150 1.51 4.85 6.03
N THR A 151 0.95 4.37 7.16
CA THR A 151 1.27 4.93 8.49
C THR A 151 2.50 4.33 9.12
N SER A 152 2.92 3.12 8.69
CA SER A 152 3.99 2.38 9.35
C SER A 152 5.04 1.85 8.37
N ARG A 153 4.63 1.07 7.37
CA ARG A 153 5.59 0.32 6.53
C ARG A 153 6.39 1.22 5.60
N ILE A 154 5.73 2.10 4.84
CA ILE A 154 6.40 3.06 3.95
C ILE A 154 7.33 3.98 4.76
N PRO A 155 6.87 4.69 5.82
CA PRO A 155 7.73 5.59 6.58
C PRO A 155 8.96 4.90 7.18
N ALA A 156 8.77 3.72 7.79
CA ALA A 156 9.86 2.98 8.40
C ALA A 156 10.88 2.52 7.35
N SER A 157 10.40 1.98 6.22
CA SER A 157 11.26 1.49 5.14
C SER A 157 12.05 2.62 4.50
N LEU A 158 11.42 3.75 4.18
CA LEU A 158 12.11 4.90 3.60
C LEU A 158 13.19 5.44 4.54
N LYS A 159 12.89 5.55 5.85
CA LYS A 159 13.85 5.95 6.88
C LYS A 159 15.02 4.96 6.98
N GLU A 160 14.75 3.65 6.94
CA GLU A 160 15.79 2.63 6.98
C GLU A 160 16.67 2.63 5.72
N ILE A 161 16.07 2.72 4.53
CA ILE A 161 16.78 2.82 3.25
C ILE A 161 17.68 4.07 3.26
N ARG A 162 17.15 5.22 3.68
CA ARG A 162 17.92 6.46 3.78
C ARG A 162 19.11 6.33 4.73
N ASN A 163 18.94 5.69 5.88
CA ASN A 163 20.02 5.45 6.84
C ASN A 163 21.16 4.58 6.27
N GLN A 164 20.87 3.73 5.28
CA GLN A 164 21.86 2.93 4.56
C GLN A 164 22.39 3.60 3.28
N THR A 165 21.88 4.79 2.93
CA THR A 165 22.21 5.53 1.72
C THR A 165 23.16 6.68 2.07
N THR A 166 24.27 6.81 1.33
CA THR A 166 25.26 7.87 1.60
C THR A 166 24.83 9.19 0.97
N THR A 167 25.29 10.33 1.50
CA THR A 167 24.97 11.65 0.92
C THR A 167 25.45 11.88 -0.51
N LEU A 168 26.36 11.04 -1.03
CA LEU A 168 26.82 11.07 -2.42
C LEU A 168 25.95 10.24 -3.37
N ASP A 169 25.05 9.41 -2.83
CA ASP A 169 24.16 8.56 -3.60
C ASP A 169 23.01 9.41 -4.16
N PRO A 170 22.63 9.26 -5.44
CA PRO A 170 21.59 10.09 -6.06
C PRO A 170 20.22 9.96 -5.38
N ASP A 171 19.96 8.89 -4.64
CA ASP A 171 18.68 8.67 -3.95
C ASP A 171 18.63 9.30 -2.55
N PHE A 172 19.75 9.82 -2.02
CA PHE A 172 19.79 10.34 -0.65
C PHE A 172 18.82 11.51 -0.40
N GLU A 173 18.79 12.49 -1.32
CA GLU A 173 17.86 13.61 -1.26
C GLU A 173 16.43 13.19 -1.61
N PRO A 174 16.17 12.45 -2.72
CA PRO A 174 14.83 11.92 -3.02
C PRO A 174 14.20 11.13 -1.88
N LEU A 175 14.97 10.31 -1.15
CA LEU A 175 14.47 9.59 0.03
C LEU A 175 14.09 10.55 1.16
N GLY A 176 14.83 11.65 1.33
CA GLY A 176 14.50 12.69 2.30
C GLY A 176 13.22 13.45 1.96
N ASP A 177 13.05 13.78 0.70
CA ASP A 177 11.84 14.41 0.18
C ASP A 177 10.64 13.47 0.32
N ALA A 178 10.80 12.19 -0.03
CA ALA A 178 9.77 11.16 0.13
C ALA A 178 9.31 11.05 1.59
N ILE A 179 10.24 10.94 2.54
CA ILE A 179 9.92 10.90 3.97
C ILE A 179 9.12 12.15 4.38
N SER A 180 9.57 13.34 3.94
CA SER A 180 8.94 14.60 4.31
C SER A 180 7.54 14.76 3.70
N VAL A 181 7.33 14.25 2.48
CA VAL A 181 6.02 14.25 1.83
C VAL A 181 5.08 13.27 2.54
N ILE A 182 5.50 12.03 2.77
CA ILE A 182 4.68 11.02 3.47
C ILE A 182 4.35 11.48 4.89
N ASP A 183 5.32 11.96 5.67
CA ASP A 183 5.06 12.44 7.03
C ASP A 183 4.06 13.61 7.03
N ARG A 184 4.11 14.53 6.06
CA ARG A 184 3.13 15.63 5.92
C ARG A 184 1.71 15.17 5.59
N MET A 185 1.57 14.03 4.91
CA MET A 185 0.25 13.46 4.59
C MET A 185 -0.44 12.84 5.81
N LEU A 186 0.33 12.51 6.86
CA LEU A 186 -0.15 11.82 8.05
C LEU A 186 -0.47 12.77 9.22
N VAL A 187 -0.28 14.09 9.03
CA VAL A 187 -0.54 15.16 10.01
C VAL A 187 -1.86 15.84 9.69
#